data_AF-A0A658BPD6-F1
#
_entry.id   AF-A0A658BPD6-F1
#
_cell.length_a   1.000
_cell.length_b   1.000
_cell.length_c   1.000
_cell.angle_alpha   90.00
_cell.angle_beta   90.00
_cell.angle_gamma   90.00
#
_symmetry.space_group_name_H-M   'P 1'
#
loop_
_entity.id
_entity.type
_entity.pdbx_description
1 polymer ?
#
loop_
_entity_poly.entity_id
_entity_poly.type
_entity_poly.pdbx_seq_one_letter_code
_entity_poly.pdbx_strand_id
1 'polypeptide(L)'
;MNLHKAHWGKVIFWGCMTALLYAGLFYYSDLILHFAHTTPDACVVGHGAEAVYYHKAEATVCAARGGLLEKGHWLHAFIPILIAFAISFAHGIFTGLFWDIMGLKPAHHDAK
;
A
#
# COMPACT_ATOMS: atom_id res chain seq x y z
N MET A 1 -11.26 23.39 27.92
CA MET A 1 -10.32 22.53 27.16
C MET A 1 -9.87 23.29 25.92
N ASN A 2 -8.56 23.52 25.74
CA ASN A 2 -8.01 24.28 24.62
C ASN A 2 -8.23 23.53 23.30
N LEU A 3 -9.07 24.06 22.39
CA LEU A 3 -9.31 23.46 21.05
C LEU A 3 -8.00 23.17 20.29
N HIS A 4 -6.98 24.01 20.48
CA HIS A 4 -5.68 23.87 19.84
C HIS A 4 -4.89 22.63 20.32
N LYS A 5 -5.01 22.27 21.61
CA LYS A 5 -4.38 21.05 22.16
C LYS A 5 -5.07 19.78 21.66
N ALA A 6 -6.39 19.84 21.43
CA ALA A 6 -7.17 18.71 20.93
C ALA A 6 -6.86 18.38 19.46
N HIS A 7 -6.51 19.37 18.63
CA HIS A 7 -6.10 19.16 17.24
C HIS A 7 -4.70 18.55 17.11
N TRP A 8 -3.75 18.99 17.95
CA TRP A 8 -2.39 18.45 17.97
C TRP A 8 -2.34 16.96 18.30
N GLY A 9 -3.12 16.50 19.28
CA GLY A 9 -3.20 15.08 19.62
C GLY A 9 -3.66 14.21 18.45
N LYS A 10 -4.64 14.70 17.66
CA LYS A 10 -5.12 14.00 16.45
C LYS A 10 -4.05 13.95 15.36
N VAL A 11 -3.32 15.05 15.13
CA VAL A 11 -2.23 15.08 14.13
C VAL A 11 -1.15 14.07 14.47
N ILE A 12 -0.70 14.03 15.71
CA ILE A 12 0.33 13.06 16.14
C ILE A 12 -0.18 11.63 15.97
N PHE A 13 -1.41 11.34 16.40
CA PHE A 13 -1.99 10.01 16.26
C PHE A 13 -2.05 9.55 14.79
N TRP A 14 -2.63 10.38 13.91
CA TRP A 14 -2.77 10.04 12.49
C TRP A 14 -1.41 10.03 11.77
N GLY A 15 -0.45 10.85 12.19
CA GLY A 15 0.93 10.82 11.72
C GLY A 15 1.64 9.51 12.09
N CYS A 16 1.55 9.09 13.35
CA CYS A 16 2.08 7.79 13.80
C CYS A 16 1.39 6.62 13.08
N MET A 17 0.07 6.66 12.93
CA MET A 17 -0.68 5.65 12.17
C MET A 17 -0.19 5.56 10.73
N THR A 18 -0.02 6.70 10.06
CA THR A 18 0.50 6.77 8.69
C THR A 18 1.91 6.18 8.61
N ALA A 19 2.80 6.55 9.54
CA ALA A 19 4.15 6.02 9.60
C ALA A 19 4.18 4.49 9.79
N LEU A 20 3.34 3.96 10.68
CA LEU A 20 3.21 2.51 10.91
C LEU A 20 2.68 1.78 9.67
N LEU A 21 1.69 2.34 8.98
CA LEU A 21 1.15 1.73 7.76
C LEU A 21 2.18 1.70 6.63
N TYR A 22 2.95 2.77 6.43
CA TYR A 22 4.06 2.78 5.47
C TYR A 22 5.18 1.82 5.89
N ALA A 23 5.55 1.78 7.18
CA ALA A 23 6.54 0.84 7.67
C ALA A 23 6.10 -0.61 7.42
N GLY A 24 4.82 -0.93 7.69
CA GLY A 24 4.22 -2.23 7.37
C GLY A 24 4.26 -2.54 5.87
N LEU A 25 3.89 -1.58 5.01
CA LEU A 25 3.97 -1.74 3.55
C LEU A 25 5.37 -2.16 3.09
N PHE A 26 6.40 -1.47 3.58
CA PHE A 26 7.79 -1.78 3.20
C PHE A 26 8.29 -3.09 3.81
N TYR A 27 7.93 -3.35 5.07
CA TYR A 27 8.30 -4.59 5.76
C TYR A 27 7.69 -5.84 5.10
N TYR A 28 6.45 -5.75 4.63
CA TYR A 28 5.75 -6.83 3.93
C TYR A 28 5.79 -6.70 2.40
N SER A 29 6.73 -5.91 1.86
CA SER A 29 6.78 -5.61 0.42
C SER A 29 6.89 -6.85 -0.46
N ASP A 30 7.71 -7.82 -0.07
CA ASP A 30 7.86 -9.10 -0.80
C ASP A 30 6.53 -9.86 -0.90
N LEU A 31 5.77 -9.91 0.20
CA LEU A 31 4.47 -10.58 0.26
C LEU A 31 3.43 -9.85 -0.60
N ILE A 32 3.42 -8.53 -0.55
CA ILE A 32 2.49 -7.71 -1.33
C ILE A 32 2.80 -7.79 -2.82
N LEU A 33 4.08 -7.78 -3.20
CA LEU A 33 4.54 -7.98 -4.58
C LEU A 33 4.17 -9.37 -5.08
N HIS A 34 4.34 -10.39 -4.26
CA HIS A 34 3.91 -11.74 -4.58
C HIS A 34 2.41 -11.79 -4.90
N PHE A 35 1.55 -11.25 -4.03
CA PHE A 35 0.11 -11.17 -4.29
C PHE A 35 -0.26 -10.33 -5.52
N ALA A 36 0.48 -9.25 -5.78
CA ALA A 36 0.26 -8.43 -6.97
C ALA A 36 0.60 -9.21 -8.26
N HIS A 37 1.67 -10.01 -8.24
CA HIS A 37 2.10 -10.78 -9.40
C HIS A 37 1.34 -12.09 -9.60
N THR A 38 0.79 -12.69 -8.54
CA THR A 38 -0.03 -13.92 -8.60
C THR A 38 -1.53 -13.63 -8.73
N THR A 39 -1.90 -12.43 -9.22
CA THR A 39 -3.27 -12.14 -9.62
C THR A 39 -3.64 -12.89 -10.92
N PRO A 40 -2.84 -12.80 -12.01
CA PRO A 40 -2.88 -13.76 -13.10
C PRO A 40 -1.99 -14.98 -12.82
N ASP A 41 -2.10 -16.02 -13.65
CA ASP A 41 -1.13 -17.12 -13.65
C ASP A 41 0.27 -16.56 -13.96
N ALA A 42 1.22 -16.86 -13.08
CA ALA A 42 2.58 -16.35 -13.16
C ALA A 42 3.59 -17.49 -13.00
N CYS A 43 4.65 -17.44 -13.79
CA CYS A 43 5.82 -18.28 -13.58
C CYS A 43 6.76 -17.56 -12.62
N VAL A 44 7.07 -18.21 -11.50
CA VAL A 44 7.96 -17.70 -10.45
C VAL A 44 9.31 -18.39 -10.56
N VAL A 45 10.37 -17.62 -10.81
CA VAL A 45 11.75 -18.11 -10.89
C VAL A 45 12.53 -17.54 -9.70
N GLY A 46 13.08 -18.41 -8.85
CA GLY A 46 13.79 -18.01 -7.63
C GLY A 46 12.87 -17.91 -6.39
N HIS A 47 13.41 -17.38 -5.29
CA HIS A 47 12.71 -17.29 -4.00
C HIS A 47 12.99 -15.96 -3.28
N GLY A 48 12.00 -15.45 -2.56
CA GLY A 48 12.12 -14.23 -1.75
C GLY A 48 12.32 -12.96 -2.58
N ALA A 49 13.21 -12.08 -2.14
CA ALA A 49 13.48 -10.78 -2.77
C ALA A 49 14.08 -10.88 -4.19
N GLU A 50 14.66 -12.02 -4.56
CA GLU A 50 15.21 -12.26 -5.91
C GLU A 50 14.22 -13.00 -6.83
N ALA A 51 12.98 -13.25 -6.39
CA ALA A 51 11.98 -13.92 -7.21
C ALA A 51 11.59 -13.04 -8.42
N VAL A 52 11.71 -13.61 -9.62
CA VAL A 52 11.31 -12.98 -10.88
C VAL A 52 10.00 -13.58 -11.35
N TYR A 53 9.01 -12.72 -11.60
CA TYR A 53 7.66 -13.11 -12.03
C TYR A 53 7.47 -12.88 -13.53
N TYR A 54 7.14 -13.95 -14.27
CA TYR A 54 6.83 -13.89 -15.70
C TYR A 54 5.34 -14.16 -15.93
N HIS A 55 4.67 -13.20 -16.59
CA HIS A 55 3.25 -13.28 -16.93
C HIS A 55 3.06 -13.97 -18.30
N LYS A 56 1.99 -14.75 -18.46
CA LYS A 56 1.65 -15.49 -19.71
C LYS A 56 2.67 -16.56 -20.14
N ALA A 57 3.49 -17.06 -19.23
CA ALA A 57 4.43 -18.14 -19.53
C ALA A 57 3.72 -19.50 -19.52
N GLU A 58 3.97 -20.30 -20.55
CA GLU A 58 3.51 -21.70 -20.60
C GLU A 58 4.34 -22.55 -19.62
N ALA A 59 3.74 -23.62 -19.06
CA ALA A 59 4.38 -24.44 -18.01
C ALA A 59 5.75 -25.02 -18.43
N THR A 60 5.91 -25.36 -19.72
CA THR A 60 7.16 -25.86 -20.31
C THR A 60 8.25 -24.79 -20.35
N VAL A 61 7.87 -23.56 -20.72
CA VAL A 61 8.75 -22.38 -20.81
C VAL A 61 9.18 -21.91 -19.41
N CYS A 62 8.32 -22.10 -18.41
CA CYS A 62 8.61 -21.85 -17.01
C CYS A 62 9.59 -22.88 -16.43
N ALA A 63 9.33 -24.17 -16.66
CA ALA A 63 10.20 -25.25 -16.20
C ALA A 63 11.61 -25.15 -16.81
N ALA A 64 11.72 -24.73 -18.08
CA ALA A 64 13.00 -24.49 -18.74
C ALA A 64 13.84 -23.37 -18.09
N ARG A 65 13.21 -22.46 -17.33
CA ARG A 65 13.88 -21.38 -16.58
C ARG A 65 14.15 -21.77 -15.13
N GLY A 66 13.85 -23.00 -14.73
CA GLY A 66 13.93 -23.44 -13.33
C GLY A 66 12.86 -22.80 -12.44
N GLY A 67 11.76 -22.31 -13.02
CA GLY A 67 10.64 -21.71 -12.31
C GLY A 67 9.49 -22.68 -12.05
N LEU A 68 8.59 -22.27 -11.17
CA LEU A 68 7.33 -22.96 -10.88
C LEU A 68 6.17 -22.11 -11.39
N LEU A 69 5.22 -22.76 -12.07
CA LEU A 69 4.00 -22.10 -12.50
C LEU A 69 3.05 -22.03 -11.30
N GLU A 70 2.78 -20.82 -10.84
CA GLU A 70 1.84 -20.56 -9.78
C GLU A 70 0.51 -20.11 -10.38
N LYS A 71 -0.56 -20.80 -9.98
CA LYS A 71 -1.90 -20.48 -10.44
C LYS A 71 -2.34 -19.19 -9.79
N GLY A 72 -2.71 -18.22 -10.61
CA GLY A 72 -3.20 -16.94 -10.16
C GLY A 72 -4.54 -17.08 -9.46
N HIS A 73 -4.74 -16.23 -8.46
CA HIS A 73 -6.03 -16.10 -7.81
C HIS A 73 -6.44 -14.63 -7.80
N TRP A 74 -7.57 -14.32 -8.44
CA TRP A 74 -8.05 -12.95 -8.57
C TRP A 74 -8.24 -12.24 -7.23
N LEU A 75 -8.49 -12.98 -6.14
CA LEU A 75 -8.60 -12.43 -4.80
C LEU A 75 -7.29 -11.81 -4.29
N HIS A 76 -6.14 -12.24 -4.81
CA HIS A 76 -4.84 -11.68 -4.43
C HIS A 76 -4.73 -10.19 -4.77
N ALA A 77 -5.48 -9.70 -5.76
CA ALA A 77 -5.54 -8.28 -6.10
C ALA A 77 -6.15 -7.43 -4.98
N PHE A 78 -7.02 -7.99 -4.11
CA PHE A 78 -7.65 -7.22 -3.05
C PHE A 78 -6.68 -6.76 -1.98
N ILE A 79 -5.67 -7.54 -1.66
CA ILE A 79 -4.70 -7.21 -0.62
C ILE A 79 -3.97 -5.88 -0.91
N PRO A 80 -3.28 -5.70 -2.05
CA PRO A 80 -2.62 -4.43 -2.35
C PRO A 80 -3.61 -3.26 -2.47
N ILE A 81 -4.83 -3.51 -2.98
CA ILE A 81 -5.88 -2.50 -3.07
C ILE A 81 -6.29 -2.01 -1.67
N LEU A 82 -6.59 -2.91 -0.75
CA LEU A 82 -6.99 -2.57 0.62
C LEU A 82 -5.89 -1.80 1.35
N ILE A 83 -4.62 -2.20 1.17
CA ILE A 83 -3.47 -1.49 1.75
C ILE A 83 -3.36 -0.07 1.18
N ALA A 84 -3.50 0.09 -0.13
CA ALA A 84 -3.48 1.40 -0.77
C ALA A 84 -4.61 2.31 -0.23
N PHE A 85 -5.82 1.78 -0.05
CA PHE A 85 -6.93 2.52 0.56
C PHE A 85 -6.65 2.90 2.02
N ALA A 86 -6.16 1.97 2.84
CA ALA A 86 -5.84 2.23 4.24
C ALA A 86 -4.79 3.33 4.41
N ILE A 87 -3.71 3.27 3.62
CA ILE A 87 -2.67 4.30 3.59
C ILE A 87 -3.24 5.62 3.11
N SER A 88 -3.97 5.65 1.99
CA SER A 88 -4.54 6.87 1.43
C SER A 88 -5.48 7.56 2.42
N PHE A 89 -6.32 6.80 3.11
CA PHE A 89 -7.23 7.32 4.12
C PHE A 89 -6.48 7.91 5.32
N ALA A 90 -5.58 7.14 5.93
CA ALA A 90 -4.83 7.61 7.10
C ALA A 90 -3.94 8.82 6.77
N HIS A 91 -3.23 8.76 5.64
CA HIS A 91 -2.36 9.83 5.16
C HIS A 91 -3.15 11.08 4.78
N GLY A 92 -4.32 10.92 4.16
CA GLY A 92 -5.22 12.03 3.82
C GLY A 92 -5.73 12.76 5.05
N ILE A 93 -6.13 12.04 6.10
CA ILE A 93 -6.55 12.66 7.37
C ILE A 93 -5.37 13.36 8.04
N PHE A 94 -4.21 12.71 8.11
CA PHE A 94 -3.01 13.31 8.67
C PHE A 94 -2.63 14.62 7.97
N THR A 95 -2.52 14.60 6.65
CA THR A 95 -2.13 15.78 5.86
C THR A 95 -3.14 16.92 6.02
N GLY A 96 -4.45 16.63 5.97
CA GLY A 96 -5.48 17.64 6.22
C GLY A 96 -5.34 18.30 7.59
N LEU A 97 -5.18 17.51 8.66
CA LEU A 97 -5.00 18.05 10.01
C LEU A 97 -3.65 18.77 10.18
N PHE A 98 -2.60 18.28 9.52
CA PHE A 98 -1.27 18.90 9.53
C PHE A 98 -1.31 20.30 8.91
N TRP A 99 -1.91 20.44 7.72
CA TRP A 99 -2.07 21.75 7.07
C TRP A 99 -2.96 22.70 7.86
N ASP A 100 -4.00 22.18 8.53
CA ASP A 100 -4.85 22.97 9.42
C ASP A 100 -4.06 23.56 10.60
N ILE A 101 -3.15 22.80 11.20
CA ILE A 101 -2.29 23.30 12.29
C ILE A 101 -1.25 24.30 11.79
N MET A 102 -0.70 24.08 10.60
CA MET A 102 0.28 24.98 9.99
C MET A 102 -0.33 26.30 9.50
N GLY A 103 -1.66 26.42 9.49
CA GLY A 103 -2.36 27.60 8.96
C GLY A 103 -2.28 27.71 7.44
N LEU A 104 -2.01 26.60 6.74
CA LEU A 104 -1.81 26.56 5.28
C LEU A 104 -3.03 25.97 4.55
N LYS A 105 -4.18 25.83 5.23
CA LYS A 105 -5.41 25.37 4.58
C LYS A 105 -5.84 26.39 3.51
N PRO A 106 -6.11 25.99 2.26
CA PRO A 106 -6.63 26.91 1.25
C PRO A 106 -7.92 27.56 1.75
N ALA A 107 -8.12 28.84 1.40
CA ALA A 107 -9.32 29.59 1.78
C ALA A 107 -10.56 28.80 1.35
N HIS A 108 -11.46 28.55 2.30
CA HIS A 108 -12.77 28.03 1.98
C HIS A 108 -13.46 29.10 1.12
N HIS A 109 -13.73 28.80 -0.15
CA HIS A 109 -14.70 29.61 -0.88
C HIS A 109 -16.05 29.29 -0.26
N ASP A 110 -16.47 30.11 0.70
CA ASP A 110 -17.87 30.22 1.10
C ASP A 110 -18.62 30.69 -0.15
N ALA A 111 -19.06 29.73 -0.97
CA ALA A 111 -20.04 29.97 -2.01
C ALA A 111 -21.31 30.42 -1.30
N LYS A 112 -21.56 31.72 -1.40
CA LYS A 112 -22.77 32.41 -0.99
C LYS A 112 -24.02 31.74 -1.57
#